data_AF-A0ABD0Z538-F1
#
_entry.id   AF-A0ABD0Z538-F1
#
_cell.length_a   1.000
_cell.length_b   1.000
_cell.length_c   1.000
_cell.angle_alpha   90.00
_cell.angle_beta   90.00
_cell.angle_gamma   90.00
#
_symmetry.space_group_name_H-M   'P 1'
#
loop_
_entity.id
_entity.type
_entity.pdbx_description
1 polymer ?
#
loop_
_entity_poly.entity_id
_entity_poly.type
_entity_poly.pdbx_seq_one_letter_code
_entity_poly.pdbx_strand_id
1 'polypeptide(L)'
;MSSCAVIASNGIFGDPCGGTVKYLEVAYRCIYGDKRRVVGCENSHIEISCGAGEVVELEEVLYGRTNAATCNRHPILTNSCGTPAAKGVLQKACNGMSSCSVPATNGVFGDPCVGTVKYLDVTYKCRKGKVHITIQFVLAYKTLYYKIISLMSIKINFGRVSRHL
;
A
#
# COMPACT_ATOMS: atom_id res chain seq x y z
N MET A 1 -8.75 -15.33 -2.98
CA MET A 1 -10.08 -15.78 -2.53
C MET A 1 -10.96 -14.55 -2.37
N SER A 2 -12.09 -14.51 -3.09
CA SER A 2 -13.01 -13.36 -3.16
C SER A 2 -14.34 -13.58 -2.41
N SER A 3 -14.52 -14.75 -1.75
CA SER A 3 -15.72 -15.08 -0.99
C SER A 3 -15.39 -16.00 0.19
N CYS A 4 -16.22 -15.95 1.23
CA CYS A 4 -16.28 -16.93 2.32
C CYS A 4 -17.74 -17.06 2.81
N ALA A 5 -18.03 -18.16 3.49
CA ALA A 5 -19.30 -18.39 4.17
C ALA A 5 -19.04 -18.67 5.65
N VAL A 6 -19.82 -18.04 6.53
CA VAL A 6 -19.72 -18.21 7.98
C VAL A 6 -21.10 -18.57 8.51
N ILE A 7 -21.18 -19.70 9.23
CA ILE A 7 -22.42 -20.14 9.86
C ILE A 7 -22.50 -19.47 11.24
N ALA A 8 -23.56 -18.73 11.51
CA ALA A 8 -23.81 -18.16 12.84
C ALA A 8 -24.39 -19.24 13.76
N SER A 9 -23.53 -19.99 14.45
CA SER A 9 -23.95 -21.06 15.36
C SER A 9 -23.18 -21.08 16.68
N ASN A 10 -23.81 -21.63 17.72
CA ASN A 10 -23.18 -21.86 19.02
C ASN A 10 -21.96 -22.78 18.93
N GLY A 11 -21.91 -23.68 17.93
CA GLY A 11 -20.77 -24.56 17.71
C GLY A 11 -19.51 -23.81 17.23
N ILE A 12 -19.67 -22.62 16.64
CA ILE A 12 -18.55 -21.81 16.15
C ILE A 12 -18.21 -20.68 17.13
N PHE A 13 -19.22 -20.00 17.69
CA PHE A 13 -19.05 -18.80 18.49
C PHE A 13 -19.31 -18.99 20.00
N GLY A 14 -19.74 -20.19 20.43
CA GLY A 14 -20.27 -20.41 21.77
C GLY A 14 -21.68 -19.83 21.96
N ASP A 15 -22.30 -20.09 23.11
CA ASP A 15 -23.57 -19.45 23.48
C ASP A 15 -23.33 -18.26 24.45
N PRO A 16 -23.29 -17.02 23.95
CA PRO A 16 -23.08 -15.84 24.79
C PRO A 16 -24.28 -15.48 25.68
N CYS A 17 -25.48 -15.95 25.34
CA CYS A 17 -26.71 -15.65 26.07
C CYS A 17 -27.77 -16.73 25.82
N GLY A 18 -27.81 -17.72 26.71
CA GLY A 18 -28.75 -18.84 26.64
C GLY A 18 -30.21 -18.38 26.65
N GLY A 19 -31.05 -19.00 25.82
CA GLY A 19 -32.47 -18.68 25.69
C GLY A 19 -32.79 -17.42 24.87
N THR A 20 -31.78 -16.67 24.40
CA THR A 20 -31.97 -15.50 23.53
C THR A 20 -31.58 -15.83 22.08
N VAL A 21 -32.38 -15.32 21.13
CA VAL A 21 -32.07 -15.38 19.70
C VAL A 21 -30.88 -14.47 19.40
N LYS A 22 -29.86 -15.03 18.74
CA LYS A 22 -28.60 -14.36 18.43
C LYS A 22 -28.53 -14.01 16.95
N TYR A 23 -27.74 -13.00 16.61
CA TYR A 23 -27.44 -12.60 15.24
C TYR A 23 -25.94 -12.39 15.07
N LEU A 24 -25.45 -12.58 13.85
CA LEU A 24 -24.07 -12.26 13.47
C LEU A 24 -24.11 -11.01 12.58
N GLU A 25 -23.52 -9.93 13.06
CA GLU A 25 -23.28 -8.73 12.26
C GLU A 25 -21.83 -8.72 11.79
N VAL A 26 -21.61 -8.51 10.49
CA VAL A 26 -20.26 -8.50 9.88
C VAL A 26 -20.04 -7.19 9.15
N ALA A 27 -19.04 -6.43 9.58
CA ALA A 27 -18.51 -5.30 8.83
C ALA A 27 -17.23 -5.71 8.10
N TYR A 28 -17.23 -5.62 6.77
CA TYR A 28 -16.05 -5.89 5.95
C TYR A 28 -15.86 -4.82 4.88
N ARG A 29 -14.64 -4.72 4.36
CA ARG A 29 -14.34 -3.95 3.15
C ARG A 29 -13.62 -4.83 2.15
N CYS A 30 -14.10 -4.86 0.92
CA CYS A 30 -13.30 -5.42 -0.17
C CYS A 30 -12.20 -4.41 -0.51
N ILE A 31 -10.95 -4.83 -0.41
CA ILE A 31 -9.82 -4.00 -0.84
C ILE A 31 -9.62 -4.23 -2.35
N TYR A 32 -10.49 -3.63 -3.17
CA TYR A 32 -10.32 -3.61 -4.63
C TYR A 32 -9.26 -2.58 -5.01
N GLY A 33 -8.01 -3.00 -5.00
CA GLY A 33 -6.99 -2.42 -5.86
C GLY A 33 -6.32 -3.59 -6.55
N ASP A 34 -6.29 -3.59 -7.88
CA ASP A 34 -5.56 -4.60 -8.65
C ASP A 34 -4.15 -4.68 -8.06
N LYS A 35 -3.87 -5.79 -7.36
CA LYS A 35 -2.53 -6.08 -6.88
C LYS A 35 -1.71 -6.34 -8.13
N ARG A 36 -0.82 -5.40 -8.44
CA ARG A 36 0.12 -5.50 -9.54
C ARG A 36 1.44 -5.99 -8.97
N ARG A 37 2.12 -6.86 -9.72
CA ARG A 37 3.45 -7.37 -9.38
C ARG A 37 4.44 -6.97 -10.47
N VAL A 38 5.58 -6.44 -10.09
CA VAL A 38 6.71 -6.17 -10.98
C VAL A 38 7.98 -6.77 -10.39
N VAL A 39 8.80 -7.35 -11.25
CA VAL A 39 10.08 -7.96 -10.86
C VAL A 39 11.20 -7.38 -11.73
N GLY A 40 12.30 -7.00 -11.09
CA GLY A 40 13.55 -6.62 -11.76
C GLY A 40 14.71 -7.44 -11.21
N CYS A 41 15.48 -8.08 -12.08
CA CYS A 41 16.68 -8.80 -11.67
C CYS A 41 17.78 -7.84 -11.21
N GLU A 42 18.75 -8.33 -10.44
CA GLU A 42 19.90 -7.50 -10.04
C GLU A 42 20.56 -6.84 -11.27
N ASN A 43 20.85 -5.54 -11.14
CA ASN A 43 21.34 -4.65 -12.20
C ASN A 43 20.33 -4.30 -13.30
N SER A 44 19.04 -4.52 -13.09
CA SER A 44 17.96 -3.99 -13.93
C SER A 44 17.25 -2.81 -13.26
N HIS A 45 16.32 -2.20 -13.97
CA HIS A 45 15.37 -1.22 -13.43
C HIS A 45 13.97 -1.84 -13.39
N ILE A 46 13.16 -1.40 -12.42
CA ILE A 46 11.71 -1.63 -12.44
C ILE A 46 11.00 -0.31 -12.68
N GLU A 47 9.87 -0.39 -13.37
CA GLU A 47 8.94 0.73 -13.59
C GLU A 47 7.60 0.40 -12.93
N ILE A 48 7.12 1.32 -12.10
CA ILE A 48 5.81 1.24 -11.46
C ILE A 48 5.00 2.44 -11.92
N SER A 49 3.77 2.21 -12.37
CA SER A 49 2.87 3.29 -12.80
C SER A 49 1.41 3.02 -12.47
N CYS A 50 0.70 4.10 -12.18
CA CYS A 50 -0.72 4.14 -11.92
C CYS A 50 -1.43 5.06 -12.93
N GLY A 51 -2.74 4.85 -13.09
CA GLY A 51 -3.55 5.66 -14.01
C GLY A 51 -3.72 7.10 -13.54
N ALA A 52 -4.34 7.92 -14.38
CA ALA A 52 -4.62 9.33 -14.05
C ALA A 52 -5.41 9.45 -12.73
N GLY A 53 -4.92 10.32 -11.83
CA GLY A 53 -5.52 10.55 -10.51
C GLY A 53 -5.27 9.43 -9.49
N GLU A 54 -4.40 8.47 -9.79
CA GLU A 54 -4.02 7.40 -8.89
C GLU A 54 -2.56 7.50 -8.45
N VAL A 55 -2.28 6.96 -7.28
CA VAL A 55 -0.96 6.92 -6.68
C VAL A 55 -0.62 5.50 -6.25
N VAL A 56 0.68 5.19 -6.28
CA VAL A 56 1.24 3.91 -5.86
C VAL A 56 1.10 3.76 -4.35
N GLU A 57 0.58 2.61 -3.94
CA GLU A 57 0.56 2.10 -2.57
C GLU A 57 1.26 0.75 -2.54
N LEU A 58 2.39 0.66 -1.81
CA LEU A 58 3.19 -0.56 -1.75
C LEU A 58 2.63 -1.55 -0.73
N GLU A 59 2.51 -2.82 -1.12
CA GLU A 59 2.03 -3.90 -0.24
C GLU A 59 3.22 -4.73 0.27
N GLU A 60 3.91 -5.40 -0.66
CA GLU A 60 5.03 -6.30 -0.37
C GLU A 60 6.23 -5.91 -1.23
N VAL A 61 7.42 -5.92 -0.64
CA VAL A 61 8.68 -5.57 -1.30
C VAL A 61 9.76 -6.50 -0.82
N LEU A 62 10.49 -7.09 -1.75
CA LEU A 62 11.66 -7.92 -1.51
C LEU A 62 12.81 -7.41 -2.38
N TYR A 63 13.98 -7.17 -1.79
CA TYR A 63 15.23 -7.21 -2.53
C TYR A 63 16.08 -8.34 -1.95
N GLY A 64 16.34 -9.37 -2.76
CA GLY A 64 16.94 -10.62 -2.30
C GLY A 64 16.65 -11.78 -3.25
N ARG A 65 16.49 -12.99 -2.70
CA ARG A 65 16.11 -14.19 -3.44
C ARG A 65 15.35 -15.15 -2.52
N THR A 66 14.17 -15.57 -2.97
CA THR A 66 13.28 -16.52 -2.27
C THR A 66 13.03 -17.80 -3.07
N ASN A 67 13.46 -17.86 -4.34
CA ASN A 67 13.36 -19.04 -5.19
C ASN A 67 14.38 -19.00 -6.35
N ALA A 68 14.62 -20.16 -6.97
CA ALA A 68 15.57 -20.31 -8.08
C ALA A 68 14.98 -19.91 -9.44
N ALA A 69 13.66 -20.01 -9.61
CA ALA A 69 13.00 -19.78 -10.90
C ALA A 69 12.98 -18.30 -11.30
N THR A 70 12.76 -17.40 -10.34
CA THR A 70 12.71 -15.96 -10.56
C THR A 70 14.11 -15.45 -10.84
N CYS A 71 14.30 -14.76 -11.97
CA CYS A 71 15.61 -14.28 -12.42
C CYS A 71 16.66 -15.39 -12.35
N ASN A 72 16.45 -16.47 -13.10
CA ASN A 72 17.33 -17.65 -13.15
C ASN A 72 18.73 -17.29 -13.71
N ARG A 73 19.56 -16.69 -12.87
CA ARG A 73 20.91 -16.20 -13.14
C ARG A 73 21.82 -16.63 -12.01
N HIS A 74 22.99 -17.14 -12.35
CA HIS A 74 24.00 -17.62 -11.41
C HIS A 74 25.00 -16.52 -11.03
N PRO A 75 25.65 -16.64 -9.86
CA PRO A 75 25.54 -17.71 -8.85
C PRO A 75 24.25 -17.66 -8.00
N ILE A 76 23.78 -18.82 -7.56
CA ILE A 76 22.68 -18.98 -6.58
C ILE A 76 23.18 -19.87 -5.45
N LEU A 77 23.66 -19.26 -4.37
CA LEU A 77 24.12 -19.98 -3.17
C LEU A 77 22.99 -20.17 -2.15
N THR A 78 21.96 -19.32 -2.21
CA THR A 78 20.79 -19.39 -1.32
C THR A 78 19.50 -18.97 -2.03
N ASN A 79 18.38 -19.55 -1.61
CA ASN A 79 17.03 -19.14 -1.98
C ASN A 79 16.24 -18.59 -0.78
N SER A 80 16.94 -18.15 0.27
CA SER A 80 16.31 -17.58 1.47
C SER A 80 17.12 -16.36 1.90
N CYS A 81 17.03 -15.29 1.12
CA CYS A 81 17.60 -14.00 1.48
C CYS A 81 16.70 -12.82 1.11
N GLY A 82 16.77 -11.78 1.92
CA GLY A 82 16.06 -10.53 1.72
C GLY A 82 16.53 -9.48 2.70
N THR A 83 16.55 -8.21 2.28
CA THR A 83 16.83 -7.09 3.18
C THR A 83 15.54 -6.51 3.77
N PRO A 84 15.45 -6.27 5.09
CA PRO A 84 14.28 -5.63 5.70
C PRO A 84 14.13 -4.17 5.29
N ALA A 85 15.20 -3.53 4.81
CA ALA A 85 15.19 -2.14 4.37
C ALA A 85 14.46 -1.92 3.04
N ALA A 86 14.21 -2.97 2.25
CA ALA A 86 13.72 -2.86 0.87
C ALA A 86 12.41 -2.05 0.78
N LYS A 87 11.45 -2.36 1.66
CA LYS A 87 10.16 -1.66 1.71
C LYS A 87 10.33 -0.17 2.05
N GLY A 88 11.21 0.16 3.00
CA GLY A 88 11.46 1.56 3.39
C GLY A 88 12.10 2.39 2.27
N VAL A 89 13.02 1.78 1.51
CA VAL A 89 13.63 2.44 0.33
C VAL A 89 12.58 2.73 -0.74
N LEU A 90 11.76 1.74 -1.10
CA LEU A 90 10.71 1.93 -2.11
C LEU A 90 9.61 2.87 -1.62
N GLN A 91 9.28 2.88 -0.33
CA GLN A 91 8.29 3.82 0.21
C GLN A 91 8.71 5.26 -0.02
N LYS A 92 9.99 5.59 0.17
CA LYS A 92 10.52 6.93 -0.10
C LYS A 92 10.54 7.25 -1.60
N ALA A 93 10.82 6.26 -2.44
CA ALA A 93 10.96 6.45 -3.88
C ALA A 93 9.62 6.48 -4.65
N CYS A 94 8.59 5.78 -4.18
CA CYS A 94 7.39 5.50 -4.98
C CYS A 94 6.06 5.83 -4.30
N ASN A 95 5.97 5.73 -2.97
CA ASN A 95 4.68 5.79 -2.30
C ASN A 95 4.05 7.17 -2.44
N GLY A 96 2.80 7.23 -2.90
CA GLY A 96 2.11 8.49 -3.15
C GLY A 96 2.46 9.17 -4.49
N MET A 97 3.37 8.61 -5.29
CA MET A 97 3.64 9.07 -6.66
C MET A 97 2.74 8.34 -7.66
N SER A 98 2.47 8.94 -8.82
CA SER A 98 1.76 8.28 -9.93
C SER A 98 2.65 7.26 -10.66
N SER A 99 3.96 7.47 -10.64
CA SER A 99 4.94 6.59 -11.27
C SER A 99 6.32 6.74 -10.61
N CYS A 100 7.12 5.69 -10.64
CA CYS A 100 8.52 5.72 -10.21
C CYS A 100 9.34 4.66 -10.97
N SER A 101 10.63 4.95 -11.15
CA SER A 101 11.65 4.03 -11.66
C SER A 101 12.67 3.75 -10.56
N VAL A 102 13.02 2.48 -10.33
CA VAL A 102 13.97 2.11 -9.26
C VAL A 102 15.01 1.12 -9.78
N PRO A 103 16.33 1.38 -9.58
CA PRO A 103 17.38 0.42 -9.91
C PRO A 103 17.44 -0.71 -8.88
N ALA A 104 17.39 -1.96 -9.33
CA ALA A 104 17.53 -3.16 -8.51
C ALA A 104 19.01 -3.48 -8.23
N THR A 105 19.70 -2.64 -7.44
CA THR A 105 21.15 -2.75 -7.21
C THR A 105 21.54 -2.75 -5.73
N ASN A 106 22.71 -3.31 -5.43
CA ASN A 106 23.28 -3.32 -4.07
C ASN A 106 23.55 -1.91 -3.54
N GLY A 107 23.82 -0.93 -4.42
CA GLY A 107 23.99 0.46 -4.01
C GLY A 107 22.72 1.10 -3.47
N VAL A 108 21.55 0.62 -3.90
CA VAL A 108 20.23 1.14 -3.46
C VAL A 108 19.72 0.41 -2.22
N PHE A 109 19.91 -0.91 -2.17
CA PHE A 109 19.28 -1.77 -1.15
C PHE A 109 20.25 -2.43 -0.16
N GLY A 110 21.57 -2.29 -0.36
CA GLY A 110 22.59 -3.13 0.25
C GLY A 110 22.64 -4.53 -0.38
N ASP A 111 23.63 -5.34 0.01
CA ASP A 111 23.73 -6.75 -0.42
C ASP A 111 23.39 -7.72 0.72
N PRO A 112 22.15 -8.23 0.80
CA PRO A 112 21.73 -9.15 1.85
C PRO A 112 22.26 -10.59 1.70
N CYS A 113 22.86 -10.96 0.57
CA CYS A 113 23.33 -12.33 0.30
C CYS A 113 24.44 -12.32 -0.75
N VAL A 114 25.63 -11.91 -0.31
CA VAL A 114 26.84 -11.85 -1.14
C VAL A 114 27.09 -13.19 -1.84
N GLY A 115 27.41 -13.14 -3.13
CA GLY A 115 27.62 -14.34 -3.95
C GLY A 115 26.32 -14.99 -4.44
N THR A 116 25.14 -14.39 -4.21
CA THR A 116 23.88 -14.78 -4.83
C THR A 116 23.32 -13.62 -5.65
N VAL A 117 22.95 -13.89 -6.91
CA VAL A 117 22.25 -12.92 -7.75
C VAL A 117 20.85 -12.69 -7.19
N LYS A 118 20.48 -11.44 -6.93
CA LYS A 118 19.20 -11.06 -6.31
C LYS A 118 18.19 -10.59 -7.36
N TYR A 119 16.99 -10.28 -6.88
CA TYR A 119 15.97 -9.56 -7.62
C TYR A 119 15.16 -8.67 -6.68
N LEU A 120 14.64 -7.59 -7.24
CA LEU A 120 13.62 -6.74 -6.65
C LEU A 120 12.25 -7.26 -7.06
N ASP A 121 11.42 -7.68 -6.11
CA ASP A 121 10.05 -8.16 -6.34
C ASP A 121 9.09 -7.28 -5.54
N VAL A 122 8.14 -6.67 -6.24
CA VAL A 122 7.29 -5.62 -5.69
C VAL A 122 5.84 -5.92 -6.03
N THR A 123 5.03 -6.04 -4.99
CA THR A 123 3.58 -6.04 -5.09
C THR A 123 3.04 -4.69 -4.62
N TYR A 124 2.26 -4.03 -5.48
CA TYR A 124 1.69 -2.72 -5.21
C TYR A 124 0.24 -2.64 -5.70
N LYS A 125 -0.44 -1.57 -5.30
CA LYS A 125 -1.76 -1.20 -5.81
C LYS A 125 -1.76 0.26 -6.23
N CYS A 126 -2.70 0.60 -7.10
CA CYS A 126 -3.03 1.98 -7.41
C CYS A 126 -4.29 2.36 -6.64
N ARG A 127 -4.21 3.47 -5.89
CA ARG A 127 -5.38 4.04 -5.21
C ARG A 127 -5.62 5.46 -5.68
N LYS A 128 -6.85 5.94 -5.59
CA LYS A 128 -7.15 7.35 -5.84
C LYS A 128 -6.29 8.23 -4.92
N GLY A 129 -5.55 9.15 -5.52
CA GLY A 129 -4.76 10.13 -4.78
C GLY A 129 -5.70 10.99 -3.93
N LYS A 130 -5.33 11.25 -2.68
CA LYS A 130 -6.05 12.26 -1.88
C LYS A 130 -5.70 13.63 -2.47
N VAL A 131 -6.67 14.31 -3.05
CA VAL A 131 -6.50 15.71 -3.49
C VAL A 131 -6.26 16.56 -2.25
N HIS A 132 -5.02 16.96 -2.02
CA HIS A 132 -4.70 17.94 -0.98
C HIS A 132 -4.85 19.34 -1.57
N ILE A 133 -6.05 19.91 -1.46
CA ILE A 133 -6.28 21.30 -1.86
C ILE A 133 -5.67 22.19 -0.78
N THR A 134 -4.46 22.69 -1.01
CA THR A 134 -3.88 23.74 -0.15
C THR A 134 -4.54 25.06 -0.52
N ILE A 135 -5.56 25.46 0.24
CA ILE A 135 -6.27 26.71 0.03
C ILE A 135 -5.45 27.81 0.71
N GLN A 136 -4.74 28.62 -0.08
CA GLN A 136 -4.10 29.83 0.43
C GLN A 136 -5.21 30.77 0.92
N PHE A 137 -5.24 31.04 2.23
CA PHE A 137 -6.23 31.93 2.85
C PHE A 137 -6.00 33.37 2.38
N VAL A 138 -6.57 33.76 1.24
CA VAL A 138 -6.80 35.18 0.92
C VAL A 138 -8.13 35.55 1.58
N LEU A 139 -8.05 36.36 2.63
CA LEU A 139 -9.18 36.71 3.52
C LEU A 139 -10.42 37.31 2.81
N ALA A 140 -10.31 37.67 1.53
CA ALA A 140 -11.38 38.27 0.73
C ALA A 140 -12.44 37.29 0.17
N TYR A 141 -12.18 35.97 0.12
CA TYR A 141 -13.05 35.01 -0.60
C TYR A 141 -13.88 34.07 0.30
N LYS A 142 -13.98 34.35 1.60
CA LYS A 142 -14.61 33.47 2.60
C LYS A 142 -16.05 33.05 2.22
N THR A 143 -16.85 33.93 1.64
CA THR A 143 -18.26 33.65 1.29
C THR A 143 -18.41 32.84 0.00
N LEU A 144 -17.55 33.09 -1.00
CA LEU A 144 -17.54 32.33 -2.26
C LEU A 144 -16.99 30.90 -2.04
N TYR A 145 -16.02 30.78 -1.13
CA TYR A 145 -15.38 29.54 -0.70
C TYR A 145 -16.36 28.51 -0.12
N TYR A 146 -17.25 28.90 0.81
CA TYR A 146 -18.25 27.97 1.37
C TYR A 146 -19.25 27.48 0.31
N LYS A 147 -19.55 28.32 -0.70
CA LYS A 147 -20.42 27.97 -1.82
C LYS A 147 -19.80 26.89 -2.72
N ILE A 148 -18.51 27.01 -3.05
CA ILE A 148 -17.79 26.03 -3.88
C ILE A 148 -17.64 24.69 -3.14
N ILE A 149 -17.31 24.72 -1.85
CA ILE A 149 -17.15 23.49 -1.04
C ILE A 149 -18.47 22.72 -0.86
N SER A 150 -19.58 23.43 -0.68
CA SER A 150 -20.92 22.83 -0.61
C SER A 150 -21.34 22.15 -1.91
N LEU A 151 -20.81 22.59 -3.05
CA LEU A 151 -21.09 22.00 -4.37
C LEU A 151 -20.23 20.76 -4.68
N MET A 152 -19.13 20.54 -3.94
CA MET A 152 -18.17 19.45 -4.19
C MET A 152 -18.27 18.28 -3.20
N SER A 153 -19.25 18.28 -2.29
CA SER A 153 -19.46 17.20 -1.28
C SER A 153 -18.24 16.91 -0.39
N ILE A 154 -17.41 17.92 -0.10
CA ILE A 154 -16.21 17.76 0.74
C ILE A 154 -16.61 17.95 2.22
N LYS A 155 -16.49 16.88 3.03
CA LYS A 155 -16.66 16.97 4.50
C LYS A 155 -15.37 17.48 5.16
N ILE A 156 -15.42 18.64 5.80
CA ILE A 156 -14.32 19.19 6.62
C ILE A 156 -14.70 19.05 8.10
N ASN A 157 -13.93 18.27 8.86
CA ASN A 157 -14.06 18.22 10.32
C ASN A 157 -13.14 19.29 10.93
N PHE A 158 -13.72 20.30 11.58
CA PHE A 158 -12.96 21.25 12.39
C PHE A 158 -12.78 20.70 13.80
N GLY A 159 -11.55 20.35 14.16
CA GLY A 159 -11.13 20.16 15.56
C GLY A 159 -10.47 21.42 16.10
N ARG A 160 -10.78 21.81 17.34
CA ARG A 160 -10.07 22.87 18.07
C ARG A 160 -8.69 22.34 18.49
N VAL A 161 -7.61 22.89 17.95
CA VAL A 161 -6.27 22.71 18.55
C VAL A 161 -6.18 23.71 19.70
N SER A 162 -6.38 23.23 20.93
CA SER A 162 -6.09 24.03 22.12
C SER A 162 -4.57 24.16 22.23
N ARG A 163 -4.04 25.38 22.16
CA ARG A 163 -2.64 25.63 22.50
C ARG A 163 -2.50 25.43 24.01
N HIS A 164 -1.72 24.44 24.42
CA HIS A 164 -1.18 24.44 25.77
C HIS A 164 -0.12 25.54 25.84
N LEU A 165 -0.36 26.50 26.74
CA LEU A 165 0.66 27.40 27.29
C LEU A 165 1.65 26.59 28.13
#